data_AF-A0A2S3Z6J5-F1
#
_entry.id   AF-A0A2S3Z6J5-F1
#
_cell.length_a   1.000
_cell.length_b   1.000
_cell.length_c   1.000
_cell.angle_alpha   90.00
_cell.angle_beta   90.00
_cell.angle_gamma   90.00
#
_symmetry.space_group_name_H-M   'P 1'
#
loop_
_entity.id
_entity.type
_entity.pdbx_description
1 polymer ?
#
loop_
_entity_poly.entity_id
_entity_poly.type
_entity_poly.pdbx_seq_one_letter_code
_entity_poly.pdbx_strand_id
1 'polypeptide(L)'
;MSDLAPVFAAGAVCWRLIDGRMHVLLIHRTVHGDITIPKGKVDPGETLPVTAVREIEEETGLAIALGVPLGVSEYPMPNGKAKIVHYWAAEVLPEHILRSTFVPNGEVAALEWVTIKKARTYLSYAPDVEIIDAFARLVAQGITSTFAIIALRHAKATAPHDWSGPDATRPLSERGVTQAAALVPTVSAWQPQRIFTSTATRCVTTVAPLSAATGVPFKRTDLISQDAWEQGTSDVRHNVGKRIRARKTAVLCSHGPVLPDILREIALATGSPMTQQLGNAAALSPSGFSVVHLSSDNPSAGILAIETHPPRL
;
A
#
# COMPACT_ATOMS: atom_id res chain seq x y z
N MET A 1 -25.70 -17.89 10.58
CA MET A 1 -24.36 -17.51 10.10
C MET A 1 -23.40 -17.91 11.20
N SER A 2 -22.39 -18.74 10.94
CA SER A 2 -21.55 -19.30 12.00
C SER A 2 -20.70 -18.24 12.69
N ASP A 3 -20.65 -18.23 14.03
CA ASP A 3 -19.77 -17.40 14.88
C ASP A 3 -18.26 -17.73 14.76
N LEU A 4 -17.85 -18.42 13.70
CA LEU A 4 -16.46 -18.82 13.50
C LEU A 4 -15.68 -17.68 12.83
N ALA A 5 -14.62 -17.23 13.49
CA ALA A 5 -13.74 -16.18 12.96
C ALA A 5 -13.22 -16.54 11.55
N PRO A 6 -13.26 -15.60 10.59
CA PRO A 6 -12.83 -15.85 9.21
C PRO A 6 -11.32 -16.09 9.13
N VAL A 7 -10.90 -16.77 8.07
CA VAL A 7 -9.48 -16.93 7.73
C VAL A 7 -9.11 -15.89 6.68
N PHE A 8 -8.19 -15.00 7.06
CA PHE A 8 -7.68 -13.98 6.16
C PHE A 8 -6.49 -14.47 5.36
N ALA A 9 -6.41 -14.01 4.13
CA ALA A 9 -5.35 -14.28 3.18
C ALA A 9 -5.11 -13.04 2.31
N ALA A 10 -3.95 -12.98 1.67
CA ALA A 10 -3.59 -11.89 0.79
C ALA A 10 -2.72 -12.39 -0.36
N GLY A 11 -2.78 -11.68 -1.50
CA GLY A 11 -1.96 -11.96 -2.66
C GLY A 11 -1.94 -10.81 -3.64
N ALA A 12 -1.41 -11.05 -4.84
CA ALA A 12 -1.31 -10.02 -5.86
C ALA A 12 -1.45 -10.57 -7.28
N VAL A 13 -2.12 -9.78 -8.13
CA VAL A 13 -2.03 -9.93 -9.58
C VAL A 13 -0.70 -9.31 -10.01
N CYS A 14 0.33 -10.15 -10.04
CA CYS A 14 1.63 -9.78 -10.58
C CYS A 14 1.51 -9.67 -12.11
N TRP A 15 1.94 -8.55 -12.68
CA TRP A 15 1.80 -8.28 -14.11
C TRP A 15 3.08 -7.71 -14.72
N ARG A 16 3.24 -7.91 -16.03
CA ARG A 16 4.31 -7.30 -16.83
C ARG A 16 3.90 -7.15 -18.29
N LEU A 17 4.62 -6.32 -19.04
CA LEU A 17 4.49 -6.24 -20.49
C LEU A 17 5.43 -7.25 -21.16
N ILE A 18 4.90 -8.06 -22.07
CA ILE A 18 5.67 -8.93 -22.97
C ILE A 18 5.21 -8.61 -24.38
N ASP A 19 6.13 -8.19 -25.24
CA ASP A 19 5.86 -7.76 -26.63
C ASP A 19 4.71 -6.73 -26.71
N GLY A 20 4.71 -5.78 -25.78
CA GLY A 20 3.69 -4.73 -25.68
C GLY A 20 2.32 -5.19 -25.16
N ARG A 21 2.18 -6.45 -24.72
CA ARG A 21 0.91 -7.00 -24.23
C ARG A 21 0.96 -7.25 -22.72
N MET A 22 -0.16 -6.93 -22.07
CA MET A 22 -0.34 -7.18 -20.65
C MET A 22 -0.43 -8.67 -20.34
N HIS A 23 0.50 -9.16 -19.53
CA HIS A 23 0.52 -10.52 -19.00
C HIS A 23 0.42 -10.48 -17.47
N VAL A 24 -0.31 -11.46 -16.93
CA VAL A 24 -0.44 -11.70 -15.49
C VAL A 24 0.18 -13.04 -15.14
N LEU A 25 0.68 -13.16 -13.92
CA LEU A 25 1.26 -14.38 -13.38
C LEU A 25 0.17 -15.26 -12.75
N LEU A 26 0.14 -16.53 -13.15
CA LEU A 26 -0.62 -17.58 -12.48
C LEU A 26 0.34 -18.63 -11.92
N ILE A 27 -0.11 -19.30 -10.85
CA ILE A 27 0.60 -20.42 -10.25
C ILE A 27 -0.19 -21.71 -10.44
N HIS A 28 0.54 -22.81 -10.71
CA HIS A 28 0.00 -24.16 -10.75
C HIS A 28 0.35 -24.85 -9.44
N ARG A 29 -0.64 -25.19 -8.61
CA ARG A 29 -0.35 -25.72 -7.26
C ARG A 29 -0.21 -27.24 -7.29
N THR A 30 0.87 -27.74 -6.68
CA THR A 30 1.27 -29.15 -6.75
C THR A 30 0.24 -30.08 -6.10
N VAL A 31 -0.27 -29.71 -4.92
CA VAL A 31 -1.14 -30.59 -4.12
C VAL A 31 -2.56 -30.67 -4.65
N HIS A 32 -3.10 -29.55 -5.14
CA HIS A 32 -4.50 -29.46 -5.54
C HIS A 32 -4.70 -29.58 -7.06
N GLY A 33 -3.65 -29.37 -7.86
CA GLY A 33 -3.73 -29.38 -9.31
C GLY A 33 -4.55 -28.21 -9.89
N ASP A 34 -4.84 -27.18 -9.09
CA ASP A 34 -5.56 -25.98 -9.48
C ASP A 34 -4.58 -24.88 -9.97
N ILE A 35 -5.14 -23.96 -10.76
CA ILE A 35 -4.46 -22.77 -11.25
C ILE A 35 -5.10 -21.55 -10.58
N THR A 36 -4.29 -20.78 -9.84
CA THR A 36 -4.78 -19.64 -9.06
C THR A 36 -3.90 -18.40 -9.23
N ILE A 37 -4.41 -17.26 -8.76
CA ILE A 37 -3.56 -16.10 -8.45
C ILE A 37 -2.70 -16.47 -7.22
N PRO A 38 -1.41 -16.10 -7.17
CA PRO A 38 -0.56 -16.34 -5.99
C PRO A 38 -1.07 -15.56 -4.77
N LYS A 39 -1.16 -16.27 -3.63
CA LYS A 39 -1.80 -15.82 -2.37
C LYS A 39 -1.67 -16.90 -1.29
N GLY A 40 -1.46 -16.44 -0.06
CA GLY A 40 -1.51 -17.31 1.11
C GLY A 40 -2.08 -16.64 2.35
N LYS A 41 -1.96 -17.31 3.50
CA LYS A 41 -2.70 -16.96 4.72
C LYS A 41 -1.94 -15.91 5.51
N VAL A 42 -2.69 -15.06 6.20
CA VAL A 42 -2.11 -14.08 7.13
C VAL A 42 -1.51 -14.81 8.33
N ASP A 43 -0.23 -14.57 8.61
CA ASP A 43 0.43 -15.07 9.80
C ASP A 43 0.07 -14.26 11.06
N PRO A 44 0.19 -14.85 12.27
CA PRO A 44 -0.08 -14.12 13.51
C PRO A 44 0.71 -12.81 13.60
N GLY A 45 0.01 -11.69 13.75
CA GLY A 45 0.61 -10.36 13.86
C GLY A 45 0.92 -9.67 12.53
N GLU A 46 0.75 -10.35 11.40
CA GLU A 46 1.01 -9.82 10.05
C GLU A 46 -0.16 -8.94 9.56
N THR A 47 0.13 -7.94 8.73
CA THR A 47 -0.90 -7.16 8.02
C THR A 47 -1.11 -7.74 6.63
N LEU A 48 -2.32 -7.59 6.07
CA LEU A 48 -2.61 -8.08 4.71
C LEU A 48 -1.60 -7.61 3.64
N PRO A 49 -1.12 -6.35 3.63
CA PRO A 49 -0.07 -5.94 2.69
C PRO A 49 1.26 -6.68 2.88
N VAL A 50 1.66 -6.94 4.13
CA VAL A 50 2.89 -7.70 4.42
C VAL A 50 2.73 -9.15 3.97
N THR A 51 1.58 -9.76 4.29
CA THR A 51 1.22 -11.10 3.82
C THR A 51 1.27 -11.19 2.30
N ALA A 52 0.68 -10.23 1.58
CA ALA A 52 0.71 -10.24 0.12
C ALA A 52 2.14 -10.27 -0.42
N VAL A 53 3.01 -9.39 0.08
CA VAL A 53 4.41 -9.33 -0.40
C VAL A 53 5.17 -10.61 -0.07
N ARG A 54 5.06 -11.11 1.16
CA ARG A 54 5.71 -12.34 1.60
C ARG A 54 5.26 -13.54 0.77
N GLU A 55 3.96 -13.73 0.61
CA GLU A 55 3.39 -14.86 -0.14
C GLU A 55 3.79 -14.83 -1.63
N ILE A 56 3.84 -13.64 -2.25
CA ILE A 56 4.37 -13.53 -3.61
C ILE A 56 5.85 -13.92 -3.66
N GLU A 57 6.67 -13.50 -2.70
CA GLU A 57 8.08 -13.89 -2.64
C GLU A 57 8.24 -15.41 -2.43
N GLU A 58 7.48 -16.02 -1.52
CA GLU A 58 7.53 -17.45 -1.22
C GLU A 58 7.06 -18.32 -2.41
N GLU A 59 5.92 -17.98 -3.02
CA GLU A 59 5.33 -18.78 -4.09
C GLU A 59 6.00 -18.55 -5.45
N THR A 60 6.63 -17.40 -5.68
CA THR A 60 7.09 -16.99 -7.02
C THR A 60 8.52 -16.47 -7.07
N GLY A 61 9.19 -16.33 -5.93
CA GLY A 61 10.54 -15.75 -5.82
C GLY A 61 10.60 -14.28 -6.24
N LEU A 62 9.47 -13.60 -6.46
CA LEU A 62 9.44 -12.23 -6.96
C LEU A 62 9.34 -11.23 -5.81
N ALA A 63 10.31 -10.32 -5.73
CA ALA A 63 10.19 -9.11 -4.93
C ALA A 63 9.28 -8.11 -5.65
N ILE A 64 8.19 -7.70 -5.00
CA ILE A 64 7.19 -6.80 -5.57
C ILE A 64 6.94 -5.55 -4.70
N ALA A 65 6.41 -4.51 -5.34
CA ALA A 65 5.76 -3.39 -4.66
C ALA A 65 4.26 -3.46 -4.96
N LEU A 66 3.42 -3.28 -3.94
CA LEU A 66 1.97 -3.25 -4.13
C LEU A 66 1.55 -1.95 -4.84
N GLY A 67 0.61 -2.10 -5.77
CA GLY A 67 -0.11 -1.02 -6.43
C GLY A 67 -1.56 -0.95 -5.96
N VAL A 68 -2.49 -0.65 -6.87
CA VAL A 68 -3.92 -0.47 -6.58
C VAL A 68 -4.54 -1.76 -6.01
N PRO A 69 -5.38 -1.69 -4.96
CA PRO A 69 -6.18 -2.83 -4.51
C PRO A 69 -7.21 -3.24 -5.56
N LEU A 70 -7.30 -4.54 -5.84
CA LEU A 70 -8.15 -5.12 -6.90
C LEU A 70 -9.47 -5.72 -6.38
N GLY A 71 -9.62 -5.81 -5.07
CA GLY A 71 -10.83 -6.31 -4.43
C GLY A 71 -10.57 -7.50 -3.51
N VAL A 72 -11.65 -8.19 -3.18
CA VAL A 72 -11.68 -9.26 -2.20
C VAL A 72 -12.44 -10.46 -2.76
N SER A 73 -11.87 -11.65 -2.64
CA SER A 73 -12.58 -12.90 -2.88
C SER A 73 -13.01 -13.50 -1.55
N GLU A 74 -14.29 -13.84 -1.42
CA GLU A 74 -14.87 -14.46 -0.22
C GLU A 74 -15.56 -15.78 -0.59
N TYR A 75 -15.21 -16.86 0.12
CA TYR A 75 -15.86 -18.16 -0.06
C TYR A 75 -15.86 -19.00 1.22
N PRO A 76 -16.87 -19.87 1.40
CA PRO A 76 -16.92 -20.78 2.54
C PRO A 76 -15.87 -21.88 2.40
N MET A 77 -15.22 -22.23 3.51
CA MET A 77 -14.33 -23.38 3.61
C MET A 77 -15.08 -24.62 4.13
N PRO A 78 -14.57 -25.85 3.90
CA PRO A 78 -15.21 -27.08 4.38
C PRO A 78 -15.45 -27.14 5.90
N ASN A 79 -14.67 -26.39 6.70
CA ASN A 79 -14.81 -26.29 8.14
C ASN A 79 -15.84 -25.24 8.61
N GLY A 80 -16.63 -24.68 7.68
CA GLY A 80 -17.68 -23.68 7.96
C GLY A 80 -17.18 -22.24 8.11
N LYS A 81 -15.86 -21.98 8.16
CA LYS A 81 -15.31 -20.62 8.20
C LYS A 81 -15.37 -19.97 6.81
N ALA A 82 -15.58 -18.65 6.77
CA ALA A 82 -15.31 -17.87 5.57
C ALA A 82 -13.79 -17.72 5.35
N LYS A 83 -13.34 -17.84 4.11
CA LYS A 83 -12.00 -17.42 3.69
C LYS A 83 -12.12 -16.13 2.90
N ILE A 84 -11.37 -15.12 3.32
CA ILE A 84 -11.39 -13.75 2.77
C ILE A 84 -9.99 -13.44 2.25
N VAL A 85 -9.86 -13.25 0.94
CA VAL A 85 -8.57 -12.99 0.28
C VAL A 85 -8.54 -11.59 -0.31
N HIS A 86 -7.59 -10.76 0.11
CA HIS A 86 -7.38 -9.43 -0.45
C HIS A 86 -6.31 -9.46 -1.55
N TYR A 87 -6.56 -8.76 -2.66
CA TYR A 87 -5.62 -8.70 -3.78
C TYR A 87 -5.22 -7.28 -4.15
N TRP A 88 -3.97 -7.12 -4.57
CA TRP A 88 -3.43 -5.89 -5.15
C TRP A 88 -2.87 -6.16 -6.55
N ALA A 89 -2.78 -5.12 -7.39
CA ALA A 89 -1.95 -5.17 -8.58
C ALA A 89 -0.48 -5.03 -8.17
N ALA A 90 0.42 -5.74 -8.84
CA ALA A 90 1.87 -5.62 -8.61
C ALA A 90 2.62 -5.63 -9.94
N GLU A 91 3.30 -4.52 -10.26
CA GLU A 91 4.13 -4.42 -11.47
C GLU A 91 5.45 -5.16 -11.26
N VAL A 92 5.77 -6.07 -12.18
CA VAL A 92 7.02 -6.85 -12.13
C VAL A 92 7.96 -6.37 -13.23
N LEU A 93 8.95 -5.58 -12.82
CA LEU A 93 9.99 -5.06 -13.69
C LEU A 93 10.99 -6.16 -14.11
N PRO A 94 11.68 -6.01 -15.26
CA PRO A 94 12.62 -7.01 -15.76
C PRO A 94 13.69 -7.46 -14.74
N GLU A 95 14.21 -6.52 -13.93
CA GLU A 95 15.18 -6.80 -12.88
C GLU A 95 14.66 -7.71 -11.77
N HIS A 96 13.35 -7.67 -11.47
CA HIS A 96 12.72 -8.56 -10.50
C HIS A 96 12.63 -9.98 -11.05
N ILE A 97 12.34 -10.12 -12.34
CA ILE A 97 12.33 -11.43 -13.03
C ILE A 97 13.74 -12.05 -13.01
N LEU A 98 14.77 -11.26 -13.33
CA LEU A 98 16.16 -11.73 -13.35
C LEU A 98 16.68 -12.15 -11.97
N ARG A 99 16.11 -11.59 -10.90
CA ARG A 99 16.44 -11.92 -9.50
C ARG A 99 15.52 -12.98 -8.90
N SER A 100 14.51 -13.45 -9.65
CA SER A 100 13.58 -14.45 -9.14
C SER A 100 14.33 -15.71 -8.74
N THR A 101 14.06 -16.18 -7.52
CA THR A 101 14.66 -17.37 -6.94
C THR A 101 13.76 -18.60 -7.04
N PHE A 102 12.65 -18.51 -7.78
CA PHE A 102 11.66 -19.57 -7.83
C PHE A 102 12.24 -20.89 -8.33
N VAL A 103 11.97 -21.94 -7.55
CA VAL A 103 12.16 -23.33 -7.95
C VAL A 103 10.87 -24.07 -7.60
N PRO A 104 10.33 -24.90 -8.51
CA PRO A 104 9.18 -25.75 -8.21
C PRO A 104 9.36 -26.50 -6.90
N ASN A 105 8.31 -26.48 -6.07
CA ASN A 105 8.35 -27.04 -4.72
C ASN A 105 7.05 -27.79 -4.40
N GLY A 106 6.92 -28.25 -3.15
CA GLY A 106 5.76 -29.04 -2.70
C GLY A 106 4.43 -28.29 -2.77
N GLU A 107 4.45 -26.97 -2.90
CA GLU A 107 3.26 -26.11 -2.96
C GLU A 107 2.98 -25.61 -4.38
N VAL A 108 4.00 -25.13 -5.08
CA VAL A 108 3.88 -24.56 -6.44
C VAL A 108 4.72 -25.36 -7.43
N ALA A 109 4.05 -25.96 -8.42
CA ALA A 109 4.67 -26.78 -9.46
C ALA A 109 5.23 -25.95 -10.61
N ALA A 110 4.56 -24.86 -10.98
CA ALA A 110 4.97 -24.01 -12.10
C ALA A 110 4.40 -22.60 -12.00
N LEU A 111 5.12 -21.67 -12.63
CA LEU A 111 4.69 -20.30 -12.89
C LEU A 111 4.34 -20.13 -14.36
N GLU A 112 3.24 -19.47 -14.67
CA GLU A 112 2.87 -19.16 -16.05
C GLU A 112 2.47 -17.69 -16.21
N TRP A 113 3.14 -17.00 -17.13
CA TRP A 113 2.76 -15.66 -17.58
C TRP A 113 1.76 -15.76 -18.73
N VAL A 114 0.54 -15.30 -18.52
CA VAL A 114 -0.54 -15.43 -19.50
C VAL A 114 -1.19 -14.08 -19.79
N THR A 115 -1.76 -13.91 -20.98
CA THR A 115 -2.59 -12.73 -21.27
C THR A 115 -3.84 -12.71 -20.37
N ILE A 116 -4.41 -11.53 -20.12
CA ILE A 116 -5.66 -11.37 -19.36
C ILE A 116 -6.78 -12.28 -19.92
N LYS A 117 -6.91 -12.35 -21.26
CA LYS A 117 -7.91 -13.22 -21.91
C LYS A 117 -7.72 -14.69 -21.53
N LYS A 118 -6.47 -15.16 -21.51
CA LYS A 118 -6.12 -16.55 -21.21
C LYS A 118 -6.26 -16.84 -19.70
N ALA A 119 -5.94 -15.87 -18.84
CA ALA A 119 -6.13 -15.99 -17.39
C ALA A 119 -7.58 -16.31 -17.02
N ARG A 120 -8.55 -15.63 -17.65
CA ARG A 120 -10.00 -15.89 -17.46
C ARG A 120 -10.41 -17.34 -17.74
N THR A 121 -9.70 -18.01 -18.64
CA THR A 121 -9.99 -19.39 -19.03
C THR A 121 -9.21 -20.43 -18.24
N TYR A 122 -8.09 -20.03 -17.62
CA TYR A 122 -7.17 -20.94 -16.93
C TYR A 122 -7.46 -21.05 -15.44
N LEU A 123 -7.87 -19.94 -14.81
CA LEU A 123 -8.17 -19.91 -13.39
C LEU A 123 -9.25 -20.93 -13.03
N SER A 124 -8.97 -21.74 -12.00
CA SER A 124 -9.86 -22.80 -11.56
C SER A 124 -11.08 -22.30 -10.79
N TYR A 125 -11.06 -21.04 -10.33
CA TYR A 125 -12.09 -20.47 -9.46
C TYR A 125 -12.64 -19.17 -10.02
N ALA A 126 -13.98 -19.07 -10.10
CA ALA A 126 -14.67 -17.87 -10.56
C ALA A 126 -14.33 -16.60 -9.75
N PRO A 127 -14.18 -16.65 -8.40
CA PRO A 127 -13.75 -15.47 -7.65
C PRO A 127 -12.39 -14.89 -8.06
N ASP A 128 -11.42 -15.72 -8.48
CA ASP A 128 -10.13 -15.22 -8.98
C ASP A 128 -10.31 -14.56 -10.36
N VAL A 129 -11.26 -15.01 -11.17
CA VAL A 129 -11.59 -14.38 -12.46
C VAL A 129 -12.13 -12.95 -12.26
N GLU A 130 -12.95 -12.73 -11.22
CA GLU A 130 -13.45 -11.40 -10.88
C GLU A 130 -12.32 -10.42 -10.53
N ILE A 131 -11.26 -10.90 -9.87
CA ILE A 131 -10.05 -10.12 -9.57
C ILE A 131 -9.28 -9.78 -10.85
N ILE A 132 -9.13 -10.73 -11.77
CA ILE A 132 -8.55 -10.46 -13.11
C ILE A 132 -9.40 -9.45 -13.88
N ASP A 133 -10.72 -9.49 -13.76
CA ASP A 133 -11.62 -8.52 -14.40
C ASP A 133 -11.51 -7.12 -13.79
N ALA A 134 -11.29 -7.02 -12.48
CA ALA A 134 -10.98 -5.75 -11.83
C ALA A 134 -9.68 -5.14 -12.37
N PHE A 135 -8.63 -5.95 -12.50
CA PHE A 135 -7.38 -5.51 -13.13
C PHE A 135 -7.58 -5.12 -14.60
N ALA A 136 -8.33 -5.92 -15.35
CA ALA A 136 -8.60 -5.64 -16.77
C ALA A 136 -9.34 -4.31 -17.00
N ARG A 137 -10.23 -3.92 -16.08
CA ARG A 137 -10.91 -2.61 -16.14
C ARG A 137 -9.93 -1.44 -16.00
N LEU A 138 -8.92 -1.56 -15.14
CA LEU A 138 -7.86 -0.55 -15.01
C LEU A 138 -7.06 -0.44 -16.32
N VAL A 139 -6.64 -1.58 -16.87
CA VAL A 139 -5.89 -1.63 -18.13
C VAL A 139 -6.69 -1.03 -19.29
N ALA A 140 -8.00 -1.31 -19.37
CA ALA A 140 -8.88 -0.74 -20.40
C ALA A 140 -9.04 0.79 -20.29
N GLN A 141 -8.81 1.37 -19.12
CA GLN A 141 -8.80 2.82 -18.86
C GLN A 141 -7.42 3.45 -19.09
N GLY A 142 -6.45 2.69 -19.62
CA GLY A 142 -5.08 3.15 -19.82
C GLY A 142 -4.29 3.29 -18.51
N ILE A 143 -4.72 2.61 -17.44
CA ILE A 143 -4.01 2.57 -16.17
C ILE A 143 -3.18 1.29 -16.18
N THR A 144 -1.93 1.41 -16.58
CA THR A 144 -0.98 0.28 -16.60
C THR A 144 -0.05 0.32 -15.40
N SER A 145 0.62 1.44 -15.14
CA SER A 145 1.49 1.64 -13.97
C SER A 145 0.90 2.65 -13.00
N THR A 146 1.20 2.48 -11.71
CA THR A 146 0.66 3.31 -10.61
C THR A 146 1.73 3.65 -9.60
N PHE A 147 1.54 4.75 -8.89
CA PHE A 147 2.34 5.15 -7.72
C PHE A 147 1.40 5.59 -6.59
N ALA A 148 1.92 5.67 -5.36
CA ALA A 148 1.11 6.06 -4.22
C ALA A 148 1.65 7.29 -3.47
N ILE A 149 0.75 8.11 -2.94
CA ILE A 149 1.10 9.09 -1.90
C ILE A 149 0.55 8.56 -0.58
N ILE A 150 1.47 8.27 0.36
CA ILE A 150 1.17 7.71 1.67
C ILE A 150 1.13 8.86 2.68
N ALA A 151 -0.07 9.29 3.07
CA ALA A 151 -0.27 10.28 4.11
C ALA A 151 -0.18 9.58 5.48
N LEU A 152 0.83 9.93 6.27
CA LEU A 152 1.13 9.29 7.55
C LEU A 152 0.96 10.29 8.69
N ARG A 153 0.17 9.96 9.70
CA ARG A 153 0.17 10.71 10.95
C ARG A 153 1.35 10.26 11.81
N HIS A 154 2.09 11.19 12.40
CA HIS A 154 3.13 10.85 13.36
C HIS A 154 2.62 9.91 14.47
N ALA A 155 3.50 9.08 15.02
CA ALA A 155 3.19 8.19 16.12
C ALA A 155 2.89 8.94 17.42
N LYS A 156 2.40 8.25 18.45
CA LYS A 156 2.00 8.88 19.71
C LYS A 156 3.16 9.68 20.32
N ALA A 157 2.97 10.99 20.45
CA ALA A 157 3.89 11.87 21.16
C ALA A 157 3.62 11.85 22.68
N THR A 158 4.60 12.29 23.47
CA THR A 158 4.39 12.61 24.88
C THR A 158 3.25 13.64 25.03
N ALA A 159 2.56 13.68 26.17
CA ALA A 159 1.44 14.60 26.31
C ALA A 159 1.95 16.06 26.33
N PRO A 160 1.16 17.04 25.83
CA PRO A 160 1.61 18.43 25.81
C PRO A 160 1.93 18.98 27.20
N HIS A 161 1.17 18.58 28.23
CA HIS A 161 1.37 19.02 29.62
C HIS A 161 2.60 18.41 30.29
N ASP A 162 3.14 17.31 29.74
CA ASP A 162 4.35 16.65 30.24
C ASP A 162 5.62 17.16 29.55
N TRP A 163 5.51 18.19 28.69
CA TRP A 163 6.64 18.72 27.91
C TRP A 163 6.84 20.21 28.19
N SER A 164 8.05 20.58 28.58
CA SER A 164 8.40 21.96 28.95
C SER A 164 9.05 22.77 27.81
N GLY A 165 9.40 22.12 26.69
CA GLY A 165 9.96 22.78 25.52
C GLY A 165 8.91 23.23 24.50
N PRO A 166 9.31 23.84 23.38
CA PRO A 166 8.40 24.14 22.27
C PRO A 166 7.66 22.87 21.80
N ASP A 167 6.40 22.98 21.37
CA ASP A 167 5.62 21.80 20.95
C ASP A 167 6.30 21.03 19.81
N ALA A 168 6.92 21.73 18.86
CA ALA A 168 7.63 21.13 17.75
C ALA A 168 8.77 20.19 18.19
N THR A 169 9.36 20.40 19.37
CA THR A 169 10.45 19.56 19.88
C THR A 169 9.95 18.34 20.64
N ARG A 170 8.64 18.19 20.85
CA ARG A 170 8.03 17.13 21.65
C ARG A 170 8.34 15.75 21.05
N PRO A 171 8.94 14.83 21.82
CA PRO A 171 9.34 13.51 21.33
C PRO A 171 8.16 12.54 21.25
N LEU A 172 8.43 11.37 20.68
CA LEU A 172 7.52 10.22 20.80
C LEU A 172 7.48 9.74 22.26
N SER A 173 6.33 9.24 22.70
CA SER A 173 6.26 8.42 23.92
C SER A 173 6.80 7.02 23.63
N GLU A 174 6.98 6.18 24.66
CA GLU A 174 7.38 4.78 24.50
C GLU A 174 6.45 4.02 23.55
N ARG A 175 5.14 4.16 23.74
CA ARG A 175 4.13 3.63 22.80
C ARG A 175 4.33 4.17 21.38
N GLY A 176 4.68 5.44 21.23
CA GLY A 176 4.97 6.04 19.93
C GLY A 176 6.18 5.44 19.24
N VAL A 177 7.23 5.08 20.00
CA VAL A 177 8.40 4.39 19.48
C VAL A 177 8.03 3.00 18.97
N THR A 178 7.26 2.22 19.72
CA THR A 178 6.75 0.91 19.28
C THR A 178 5.89 1.04 18.03
N GLN A 179 4.98 2.02 18.00
CA GLN A 179 4.16 2.31 16.83
C GLN A 179 5.01 2.65 15.58
N ALA A 180 6.04 3.48 15.74
CA ALA A 180 6.93 3.84 14.64
C ALA A 180 7.68 2.63 14.06
N ALA A 181 8.10 1.69 14.92
CA ALA A 181 8.72 0.44 14.47
C ALA A 181 7.70 -0.47 13.76
N ALA A 182 6.47 -0.60 14.28
CA ALA A 182 5.42 -1.43 13.71
C ALA A 182 4.92 -0.97 12.32
N LEU A 183 5.13 0.31 11.96
CA LEU A 183 4.84 0.83 10.63
C LEU A 183 5.72 0.22 9.54
N VAL A 184 6.98 -0.12 9.88
CA VAL A 184 8.02 -0.41 8.90
C VAL A 184 7.63 -1.52 7.93
N PRO A 185 7.20 -2.72 8.37
CA PRO A 185 6.89 -3.80 7.44
C PRO A 185 5.73 -3.42 6.50
N THR A 186 4.68 -2.82 7.07
CA THR A 186 3.46 -2.53 6.30
C THR A 186 3.69 -1.42 5.28
N VAL A 187 4.30 -0.30 5.66
CA VAL A 187 4.57 0.80 4.71
C VAL A 187 5.58 0.38 3.64
N SER A 188 6.52 -0.52 3.97
CA SER A 188 7.49 -1.04 3.01
C SER A 188 6.87 -1.89 1.90
N ALA A 189 5.66 -2.41 2.08
CA ALA A 189 4.96 -3.18 1.04
C ALA A 189 4.71 -2.37 -0.25
N TRP A 190 4.66 -1.04 -0.16
CA TRP A 190 4.53 -0.15 -1.32
C TRP A 190 5.88 0.42 -1.82
N GLN A 191 7.01 -0.02 -1.25
CA GLN A 191 8.39 0.40 -1.59
C GLN A 191 8.53 1.92 -1.84
N PRO A 192 8.28 2.77 -0.83
CA PRO A 192 8.36 4.21 -1.00
C PRO A 192 9.76 4.65 -1.44
N GLN A 193 9.84 5.43 -2.51
CA GLN A 193 11.10 5.92 -3.09
C GLN A 193 11.51 7.29 -2.52
N ARG A 194 10.57 7.93 -1.80
CA ARG A 194 10.74 9.24 -1.19
C ARG A 194 10.04 9.28 0.16
N ILE A 195 10.69 9.88 1.15
CA ILE A 195 10.10 10.15 2.45
C ILE A 195 10.22 11.65 2.72
N PHE A 196 9.10 12.31 2.99
CA PHE A 196 9.04 13.69 3.44
C PHE A 196 8.34 13.74 4.79
N THR A 197 8.83 14.58 5.67
CA THR A 197 8.32 14.69 7.04
C THR A 197 8.29 16.14 7.47
N SER A 198 7.30 16.50 8.30
CA SER A 198 7.34 17.75 9.05
C SER A 198 8.65 17.87 9.84
N THR A 199 9.10 19.10 10.07
CA THR A 199 10.26 19.43 10.89
C THR A 199 10.13 19.04 12.37
N ALA A 200 8.92 18.79 12.89
CA ALA A 200 8.70 18.43 14.29
C ALA A 200 9.38 17.10 14.68
N THR A 201 9.97 17.05 15.88
CA THR A 201 10.71 15.88 16.40
C THR A 201 9.89 14.60 16.31
N ARG A 202 8.64 14.60 16.79
CA ARG A 202 7.72 13.46 16.68
C ARG A 202 7.54 12.93 15.24
N CYS A 203 7.48 13.80 14.24
CA CYS A 203 7.34 13.38 12.83
C CYS A 203 8.65 12.79 12.30
N VAL A 204 9.78 13.42 12.61
CA VAL A 204 11.11 12.93 12.24
C VAL A 204 11.38 11.55 12.85
N THR A 205 11.15 11.40 14.15
CA THR A 205 11.35 10.13 14.86
C THR A 205 10.40 9.04 14.38
N THR A 206 9.17 9.38 13.94
CA THR A 206 8.23 8.39 13.39
C THR A 206 8.75 7.73 12.11
N VAL A 207 9.37 8.50 11.21
CA VAL A 207 9.83 7.98 9.91
C VAL A 207 11.25 7.44 9.92
N ALA A 208 12.01 7.68 11.00
CA ALA A 208 13.41 7.26 11.07
C ALA A 208 13.61 5.73 10.94
N PRO A 209 12.82 4.85 11.62
CA PRO A 209 12.93 3.41 11.43
C PRO A 209 12.65 2.96 10.00
N LEU A 210 11.63 3.54 9.35
CA LEU A 210 11.30 3.25 7.96
C LEU A 210 12.44 3.66 7.02
N SER A 211 13.01 4.84 7.23
CA SER A 211 14.14 5.36 6.46
C SER A 211 15.37 4.45 6.59
N ALA A 212 15.66 3.96 7.80
CA ALA A 212 16.77 3.04 8.05
C ALA A 212 16.54 1.68 7.35
N ALA A 213 15.34 1.10 7.47
CA ALA A 213 15.02 -0.20 6.90
C ALA A 213 14.99 -0.21 5.37
N THR A 214 14.49 0.87 4.75
CA THR A 214 14.36 1.00 3.29
C THR A 214 15.61 1.58 2.62
N GLY A 215 16.54 2.15 3.39
CA GLY A 215 17.67 2.93 2.87
C GLY A 215 17.26 4.26 2.20
N VAL A 216 16.00 4.66 2.28
CA VAL A 216 15.50 5.89 1.65
C VAL A 216 15.61 7.05 2.63
N PRO A 217 16.45 8.07 2.38
CA PRO A 217 16.59 9.19 3.30
C PRO A 217 15.33 10.06 3.31
N PHE A 218 14.91 10.48 4.51
CA PHE A 218 13.82 11.43 4.64
C PHE A 218 14.29 12.88 4.45
N LYS A 219 13.39 13.73 3.93
CA LYS A 219 13.58 15.19 3.84
C LYS A 219 12.62 15.91 4.77
N ARG A 220 13.16 16.76 5.64
CA ARG A 220 12.38 17.64 6.51
C ARG A 220 11.87 18.84 5.70
N THR A 221 10.67 19.29 6.00
CA THR A 221 10.08 20.46 5.33
C THR A 221 9.00 21.12 6.18
N ASP A 222 9.01 22.45 6.21
CA ASP A 222 7.99 23.22 6.93
C ASP A 222 6.66 23.28 6.16
N LEU A 223 6.67 23.00 4.85
CA LEU A 223 5.49 23.09 3.98
C LEU A 223 4.32 22.18 4.39
N ILE A 224 4.59 21.15 5.20
CA ILE A 224 3.60 20.24 5.78
C ILE A 224 3.78 20.12 7.31
N SER A 225 4.32 21.16 7.95
CA SER A 225 4.44 21.26 9.41
C SER A 225 3.19 21.86 10.05
N GLN A 226 2.94 21.52 11.31
CA GLN A 226 1.84 22.10 12.07
C GLN A 226 2.08 23.58 12.37
N ASP A 227 3.28 23.96 12.80
CA ASP A 227 3.62 25.36 13.10
C ASP A 227 3.39 26.29 11.91
N ALA A 228 3.88 25.92 10.72
CA ALA A 228 3.65 26.72 9.51
C ALA A 228 2.17 26.71 9.10
N TRP A 229 1.43 25.62 9.37
CA TRP A 229 -0.01 25.54 9.09
C TRP A 229 -0.80 26.49 9.99
N GLU A 230 -0.50 26.51 11.30
CA GLU A 230 -1.13 27.40 12.28
C GLU A 230 -0.83 28.87 12.00
N GLN A 231 0.37 29.17 11.47
CA GLN A 231 0.78 30.52 11.08
C GLN A 231 0.30 30.94 9.69
N GLY A 232 -0.33 30.04 8.92
CA GLY A 232 -0.75 30.31 7.53
C GLY A 232 0.41 30.43 6.53
N THR A 233 1.61 29.97 6.87
CA THR A 233 2.82 30.00 6.03
C THR A 233 3.16 28.65 5.39
N SER A 234 2.41 27.59 5.70
CA SER A 234 2.55 26.28 5.04
C SER A 234 2.20 26.36 3.54
N ASP A 235 2.76 25.45 2.75
CA ASP A 235 2.45 25.33 1.32
C ASP A 235 2.25 23.85 0.96
N VAL A 236 1.16 23.29 1.50
CA VAL A 236 0.76 21.90 1.28
C VAL A 236 0.53 21.63 -0.21
N ARG A 237 -0.07 22.60 -0.93
CA ARG A 237 -0.31 22.51 -2.38
C ARG A 237 0.98 22.31 -3.17
N HIS A 238 1.97 23.17 -2.98
CA HIS A 238 3.25 23.03 -3.65
C HIS A 238 3.91 21.70 -3.28
N ASN A 239 3.79 21.31 -2.01
CA ASN A 239 4.36 20.06 -1.54
C ASN A 239 3.76 18.87 -2.31
N VAL A 240 2.44 18.68 -2.19
CA VAL A 240 1.71 17.58 -2.82
C VAL A 240 1.87 17.60 -4.34
N GLY A 241 1.69 18.75 -4.99
CA GLY A 241 1.79 18.87 -6.45
C GLY A 241 3.15 18.43 -7.00
N LYS A 242 4.25 18.71 -6.28
CA LYS A 242 5.58 18.25 -6.70
C LYS A 242 5.75 16.73 -6.52
N ARG A 243 5.00 16.07 -5.62
CA ARG A 243 5.04 14.60 -5.48
C ARG A 243 4.25 13.92 -6.59
N ILE A 244 3.06 14.45 -6.90
CA ILE A 244 2.22 13.98 -8.00
C ILE A 244 2.97 14.06 -9.32
N ARG A 245 3.62 15.21 -9.62
CA ARG A 245 4.42 15.36 -10.84
C ARG A 245 5.63 14.43 -10.89
N ALA A 246 6.21 14.06 -9.75
CA ALA A 246 7.34 13.16 -9.71
C ALA A 246 6.95 11.70 -10.03
N ARG A 247 5.68 11.32 -9.84
CA ARG A 247 5.16 9.96 -10.08
C ARG A 247 5.98 8.88 -9.40
N LYS A 248 6.34 9.13 -8.13
CA LYS A 248 7.10 8.20 -7.29
C LYS A 248 6.34 7.97 -6.01
N THR A 249 6.29 6.71 -5.57
CA THR A 249 5.66 6.41 -4.28
C THR A 249 6.37 7.17 -3.16
N ALA A 250 5.59 7.95 -2.40
CA ALA A 250 6.14 8.88 -1.42
C ALA A 250 5.35 8.86 -0.10
N VAL A 251 6.08 8.85 1.01
CA VAL A 251 5.51 9.05 2.35
C VAL A 251 5.53 10.53 2.70
N LEU A 252 4.40 11.06 3.18
CA LEU A 252 4.25 12.40 3.75
C LEU A 252 3.83 12.27 5.22
N CYS A 253 4.81 12.34 6.14
CA CYS A 253 4.54 12.29 7.58
C CYS A 253 4.21 13.70 8.13
N SER A 254 3.02 13.85 8.71
CA SER A 254 2.51 15.13 9.19
C SER A 254 1.58 14.95 10.41
N HIS A 255 0.75 15.96 10.67
CA HIS A 255 -0.04 16.15 11.87
C HIS A 255 -1.53 16.08 11.58
N GLY A 256 -2.33 15.80 12.62
CA GLY A 256 -3.79 15.71 12.52
C GLY A 256 -4.44 16.87 11.75
N PRO A 257 -4.15 18.15 12.07
CA PRO A 257 -4.74 19.29 11.38
C PRO A 257 -4.31 19.46 9.92
N VAL A 258 -3.12 18.97 9.55
CA VAL A 258 -2.51 19.18 8.22
C VAL A 258 -2.90 18.07 7.25
N LEU A 259 -3.19 16.86 7.74
CA LEU A 259 -3.55 15.71 6.91
C LEU A 259 -4.79 15.96 6.02
N PRO A 260 -5.88 16.59 6.50
CA PRO A 260 -7.00 16.98 5.63
C PRO A 260 -6.58 17.81 4.43
N ASP A 261 -5.66 18.76 4.61
CA ASP A 261 -5.13 19.57 3.50
C ASP A 261 -4.26 18.76 2.54
N ILE A 262 -3.48 17.80 3.03
CA ILE A 262 -2.71 16.89 2.17
C ILE A 262 -3.65 16.12 1.25
N LEU A 263 -4.69 15.48 1.80
CA LEU A 263 -5.65 14.68 1.03
C LEU A 263 -6.47 15.57 0.07
N ARG A 264 -6.89 16.76 0.53
CA ARG A 264 -7.58 17.76 -0.30
C ARG A 264 -6.73 18.19 -1.50
N GLU A 265 -5.46 18.54 -1.28
CA GLU A 265 -4.57 18.98 -2.36
C GLU A 265 -4.20 17.82 -3.31
N ILE A 266 -4.21 16.56 -2.85
CA ILE A 266 -4.07 15.41 -3.75
C ILE A 266 -5.27 15.37 -4.70
N ALA A 267 -6.48 15.39 -4.15
CA ALA A 267 -7.68 15.29 -4.95
C ALA A 267 -7.87 16.50 -5.88
N LEU A 268 -7.54 17.72 -5.45
CA LEU A 268 -7.54 18.90 -6.34
C LEU A 268 -6.53 18.75 -7.49
N ALA A 269 -5.31 18.30 -7.19
CA ALA A 269 -4.27 18.15 -8.20
C ALA A 269 -4.54 17.02 -9.20
N THR A 270 -5.41 16.07 -8.85
CA THR A 270 -5.83 14.96 -9.72
C THR A 270 -7.24 15.15 -10.29
N GLY A 271 -7.89 16.30 -10.06
CA GLY A 271 -9.26 16.56 -10.53
C GLY A 271 -10.32 15.63 -9.93
N SER A 272 -10.04 15.05 -8.76
CA SER A 272 -10.93 14.11 -8.07
C SER A 272 -11.92 14.85 -7.17
N PRO A 273 -13.17 14.34 -7.06
CA PRO A 273 -14.19 14.98 -6.23
C PRO A 273 -13.83 14.91 -4.75
N MET A 274 -14.25 15.92 -3.98
CA MET A 274 -14.20 15.86 -2.52
C MET A 274 -15.30 14.91 -2.04
N THR A 275 -14.92 13.79 -1.43
CA THR A 275 -15.87 12.77 -0.94
C THR A 275 -15.74 12.58 0.56
N GLN A 276 -16.76 11.98 1.18
CA GLN A 276 -16.69 11.58 2.59
C GLN A 276 -15.55 10.58 2.85
N GLN A 277 -15.28 9.68 1.89
CA GLN A 277 -14.15 8.74 1.96
C GLN A 277 -12.81 9.47 2.09
N LEU A 278 -12.62 10.57 1.36
CA LEU A 278 -11.40 11.39 1.45
C LEU A 278 -11.25 12.02 2.85
N GLY A 279 -12.35 12.54 3.41
CA GLY A 279 -12.37 13.07 4.78
C GLY A 279 -12.05 12.01 5.83
N ASN A 280 -12.62 10.81 5.70
CA ASN A 280 -12.34 9.69 6.60
C ASN A 280 -10.88 9.23 6.50
N ALA A 281 -10.30 9.22 5.31
CA ALA A 281 -8.89 8.88 5.09
C ALA A 281 -7.92 9.93 5.67
N ALA A 282 -8.36 11.17 5.86
CA ALA A 282 -7.57 12.19 6.55
C ALA A 282 -7.68 12.11 8.08
N ALA A 283 -8.73 11.49 8.62
CA ALA A 283 -9.02 11.36 10.05
C ALA A 283 -8.19 10.26 10.73
N LEU A 284 -6.88 10.32 10.55
CA LEU A 284 -5.95 9.30 11.02
C LEU A 284 -5.69 9.43 12.52
N SER A 285 -5.69 8.31 13.24
CA SER A 285 -5.14 8.23 14.60
C SER A 285 -3.60 8.30 14.56
N PRO A 286 -2.89 8.64 15.66
CA PRO A 286 -1.41 8.63 15.66
C PRO A 286 -0.86 7.29 15.19
N SER A 287 0.11 7.31 14.28
CA SER A 287 0.65 6.15 13.55
C SER A 287 -0.34 5.46 12.59
N GLY A 288 -1.50 6.04 12.33
CA GLY A 288 -2.34 5.64 11.19
C GLY A 288 -1.86 6.30 9.91
N PHE A 289 -2.11 5.64 8.77
CA PHE A 289 -1.78 6.17 7.46
C PHE A 289 -2.83 5.81 6.41
N SER A 290 -2.89 6.60 5.35
CA SER A 290 -3.66 6.28 4.16
C SER A 290 -2.76 6.23 2.93
N VAL A 291 -3.03 5.28 2.05
CA VAL A 291 -2.33 5.09 0.77
C VAL A 291 -3.26 5.55 -0.34
N VAL A 292 -2.90 6.63 -1.02
CA VAL A 292 -3.67 7.18 -2.14
C VAL A 292 -3.02 6.75 -3.44
N HIS A 293 -3.69 5.87 -4.18
CA HIS A 293 -3.19 5.29 -5.42
C HIS A 293 -3.53 6.16 -6.62
N LEU A 294 -2.52 6.45 -7.43
CA LEU A 294 -2.59 7.36 -8.57
C LEU A 294 -2.00 6.68 -9.81
N SER A 295 -2.55 6.99 -10.98
CA SER A 295 -2.02 6.48 -12.24
C SER A 295 -0.72 7.20 -12.62
N SER A 296 0.31 6.43 -12.96
CA SER A 296 1.54 6.96 -13.57
C SER A 296 1.32 7.36 -15.02
N ASP A 297 0.41 6.69 -15.72
CA ASP A 297 0.24 6.80 -17.18
C ASP A 297 -0.94 7.69 -17.57
N ASN A 298 -1.96 7.78 -16.73
CA ASN A 298 -3.18 8.54 -16.97
C ASN A 298 -3.48 9.47 -15.78
N PRO A 299 -2.82 10.64 -15.68
CA PRO A 299 -3.04 11.58 -14.57
C PRO A 299 -4.49 12.09 -14.46
N SER A 300 -5.25 12.07 -15.55
CA SER A 300 -6.68 12.44 -15.57
C SER A 300 -7.62 11.39 -14.98
N ALA A 301 -7.13 10.19 -14.65
CA ALA A 301 -7.92 9.14 -14.01
C ALA A 301 -8.33 9.48 -12.57
N GLY A 302 -7.75 10.54 -11.98
CA GLY A 302 -8.02 10.92 -10.61
C GLY A 302 -7.36 9.99 -9.58
N ILE A 303 -7.92 9.99 -8.37
CA ILE A 303 -7.59 9.02 -7.33
C ILE A 303 -8.22 7.68 -7.71
N LEU A 304 -7.39 6.65 -7.86
CA LEU A 304 -7.82 5.31 -8.25
C LEU A 304 -8.42 4.55 -7.06
N ALA A 305 -7.76 4.65 -5.91
CA ALA A 305 -8.17 4.01 -4.68
C ALA A 305 -7.54 4.72 -3.47
N ILE A 306 -8.18 4.57 -2.31
CA ILE A 306 -7.64 4.99 -1.02
C ILE A 306 -7.76 3.83 -0.04
N GLU A 307 -6.64 3.40 0.50
CA GLU A 307 -6.58 2.44 1.62
C GLU A 307 -6.28 3.21 2.91
N THR A 308 -6.87 2.81 4.04
CA THR A 308 -6.60 3.45 5.35
C THR A 308 -6.27 2.38 6.37
N HIS A 309 -5.12 2.54 7.01
CA HIS A 309 -4.58 1.58 7.95
C HIS A 309 -4.48 2.21 9.35
N PRO A 310 -5.17 1.63 10.35
CA PRO A 310 -5.05 2.09 11.73
C PRO A 310 -3.66 1.73 12.31
N PRO A 311 -3.25 2.40 13.39
CA PRO A 311 -2.00 2.05 14.06
C PRO A 311 -2.02 0.62 14.60
N ARG A 312 -0.88 -0.05 14.51
CA ARG A 312 -0.61 -1.34 15.14
C ARG A 312 0.09 -1.12 16.48
N LEU A 313 -0.08 -2.06 17.41
CA LEU A 313 0.64 -2.14 18.68
C LEU A 313 1.36 -3.48 18.75
#